data_AF-A0AAW3KGV9-F1
#
_entry.id   AF-A0AAW3KGV9-F1
#
_cell.length_a   1.000
_cell.length_b   1.000
_cell.length_c   1.000
_cell.angle_alpha   90.00
_cell.angle_beta   90.00
_cell.angle_gamma   90.00
#
_symmetry.space_group_name_H-M   'P 1'
#
loop_
_entity.id
_entity.type
_entity.pdbx_description
1 polymer ?
#
loop_
_entity_poly.entity_id
_entity_poly.type
_entity_poly.pdbx_seq_one_letter_code
_entity_poly.pdbx_strand_id
1 'polypeptide(L)'
;MRISVAVITYNWPSALALVLQALAAQSELPYEVIVTDDGSQPATRELLENIAPGYPVRLVHLWQPDDGARMSRARNRAIAAARGDYLILLDGDMVAERHFVADHHAFARRGCFVQGSRVLTDAGLTRRMLEEAVPMPGFLSRGIERRRHTLRLPALAQWYARPGTKQRGIKSCNMAFWRDDLLRLNGFNEAMTGWGREDTELAIRAFHAGLLRRELRFSALATHLYHPTRKHVVGNPNDLIVDDTRARGLVRCEQGVDGHLAEFAQPPADLRPG
;
A
#
# COMPACT_ATOMS: atom_id res chain seq x y z
N MET A 1 3.78 -0.56 18.71
CA MET A 1 4.16 0.55 17.80
C MET A 1 2.89 1.11 17.17
N ARG A 2 2.88 2.36 16.69
CA ARG A 2 1.73 2.92 15.96
C ARG A 2 1.84 2.58 14.48
N ILE A 3 0.75 2.06 13.90
CA ILE A 3 0.70 1.66 12.48
C ILE A 3 -0.22 2.61 11.71
N SER A 4 0.34 3.30 10.72
CA SER A 4 -0.45 4.07 9.75
C SER A 4 -0.69 3.19 8.52
N VAL A 5 -1.91 3.17 8.00
CA VAL A 5 -2.22 2.53 6.72
C VAL A 5 -2.45 3.61 5.68
N ALA A 6 -1.56 3.67 4.68
CA ALA A 6 -1.69 4.56 3.54
C ALA A 6 -2.38 3.81 2.39
N VAL A 7 -3.60 4.25 2.04
CA VAL A 7 -4.41 3.69 0.96
C VAL A 7 -4.29 4.60 -0.25
N ILE A 8 -3.71 4.12 -1.36
CA ILE A 8 -3.63 4.89 -2.61
C ILE A 8 -4.85 4.62 -3.48
N THR A 9 -5.55 5.67 -3.91
CA THR A 9 -6.78 5.55 -4.72
C THR A 9 -6.74 6.43 -5.97
N TYR A 10 -7.49 6.00 -6.99
CA TYR A 10 -7.77 6.76 -8.20
C TYR A 10 -9.10 6.33 -8.81
N ASN A 11 -10.09 7.22 -8.82
CA ASN A 11 -11.36 7.11 -9.55
C ASN A 11 -12.13 5.78 -9.41
N TRP A 12 -12.09 5.15 -8.23
CA TRP A 12 -12.89 3.95 -7.93
C TRP A 12 -13.52 3.95 -6.53
N PRO A 13 -14.52 4.81 -6.27
CA PRO A 13 -15.11 4.97 -4.94
C PRO A 13 -15.66 3.68 -4.34
N SER A 14 -16.33 2.83 -5.13
CA SER A 14 -16.92 1.59 -4.62
C SER A 14 -15.87 0.58 -4.12
N ALA A 15 -14.72 0.48 -4.80
CA ALA A 15 -13.60 -0.33 -4.32
C ALA A 15 -13.01 0.24 -3.03
N LEU A 16 -12.78 1.56 -3.00
CA LEU A 16 -12.26 2.25 -1.81
C LEU A 16 -13.18 2.06 -0.60
N ALA A 17 -14.49 2.15 -0.78
CA ALA A 17 -15.47 1.90 0.27
C ALA A 17 -15.28 0.51 0.89
N LEU A 18 -15.11 -0.52 0.07
CA LEU A 18 -14.91 -1.89 0.51
C LEU A 18 -13.56 -2.07 1.24
N VAL A 19 -12.50 -1.40 0.76
CA VAL A 19 -11.19 -1.39 1.44
C VAL A 19 -11.29 -0.74 2.82
N LEU A 20 -11.96 0.41 2.93
CA LEU A 20 -12.15 1.12 4.20
C LEU A 20 -13.03 0.31 5.18
N GLN A 21 -14.08 -0.34 4.70
CA GLN A 21 -14.88 -1.26 5.52
C GLN A 21 -14.03 -2.42 6.07
N ALA A 22 -13.16 -3.00 5.24
CA ALA A 22 -12.26 -4.07 5.68
C ALA A 22 -11.22 -3.60 6.71
N LEU A 23 -10.72 -2.36 6.58
CA LEU A 23 -9.82 -1.74 7.55
C LEU A 23 -10.53 -1.38 8.86
N ALA A 24 -11.79 -0.97 8.81
CA ALA A 24 -12.61 -0.72 9.99
C ALA A 24 -12.95 -2.00 10.77
N ALA A 25 -13.00 -3.15 10.09
CA ALA A 25 -13.31 -4.46 10.68
C ALA A 25 -12.07 -5.26 11.14
N GLN A 26 -10.89 -4.63 11.20
CA GLN A 26 -9.67 -5.30 11.62
C GLN A 26 -9.75 -5.78 13.07
N SER A 27 -9.15 -6.94 13.34
CA SER A 27 -8.97 -7.48 14.70
C SER A 27 -8.04 -6.63 15.57
N GLU A 28 -7.11 -5.91 14.93
CA GLU A 28 -6.31 -4.85 15.53
C GLU A 28 -6.47 -3.62 14.64
N LEU A 29 -7.06 -2.55 15.18
CA LEU A 29 -7.26 -1.32 14.43
C LEU A 29 -5.91 -0.61 14.18
N PRO A 30 -5.68 -0.03 12.98
CA PRO A 30 -4.51 0.81 12.78
C PRO A 30 -4.60 2.09 13.61
N TYR A 31 -3.48 2.75 13.84
CA TYR A 31 -3.47 4.06 14.50
C TYR A 31 -4.22 5.12 13.68
N GLU A 32 -4.10 5.04 12.35
CA GLU A 32 -4.77 5.93 11.41
C GLU A 32 -4.85 5.30 10.02
N VAL A 33 -5.78 5.81 9.22
CA VAL A 33 -5.88 5.54 7.78
C VAL A 33 -5.71 6.84 7.01
N ILE A 34 -4.79 6.84 6.06
CA ILE A 34 -4.48 7.98 5.19
C ILE A 34 -4.82 7.58 3.77
N VAL A 35 -5.93 8.11 3.25
CA VAL A 35 -6.30 7.94 1.84
C VAL A 35 -5.57 8.98 1.03
N THR A 36 -4.59 8.55 0.24
CA THR A 36 -3.92 9.41 -0.75
C THR A 36 -4.56 9.23 -2.11
N ASP A 37 -4.95 10.33 -2.72
CA ASP A 37 -5.82 10.36 -3.88
C ASP A 37 -5.12 11.10 -5.03
N ASP A 38 -4.79 10.36 -6.09
CA ASP A 38 -4.02 10.83 -7.24
C ASP A 38 -4.91 11.45 -8.34
N GLY A 39 -5.78 12.40 -7.95
CA GLY A 39 -6.61 13.13 -8.91
C GLY A 39 -8.00 12.54 -9.16
N SER A 40 -8.61 11.88 -8.18
CA SER A 40 -9.98 11.41 -8.33
C SER A 40 -10.99 12.56 -8.42
N GLN A 41 -12.12 12.26 -9.05
CA GLN A 41 -13.30 13.13 -9.15
C GLN A 41 -14.02 13.30 -7.79
N PRO A 42 -14.89 14.31 -7.63
CA PRO A 42 -15.54 14.66 -6.35
C PRO A 42 -16.21 13.51 -5.60
N ALA A 43 -16.76 12.52 -6.32
CA ALA A 43 -17.41 11.35 -5.72
C ALA A 43 -16.52 10.58 -4.71
N THR A 44 -15.19 10.60 -4.90
CA THR A 44 -14.27 9.96 -3.93
C THR A 44 -14.22 10.73 -2.62
N ARG A 45 -14.22 12.07 -2.70
CA ARG A 45 -14.24 12.93 -1.51
C ARG A 45 -15.58 12.81 -0.77
N GLU A 46 -16.69 12.88 -1.50
CA GLU A 46 -18.04 12.71 -0.93
C GLU A 46 -18.18 11.37 -0.21
N LEU A 47 -17.65 10.28 -0.78
CA LEU A 47 -17.61 8.98 -0.10
C LEU A 47 -16.88 9.05 1.25
N LEU A 48 -15.71 9.68 1.29
CA LEU A 48 -14.89 9.78 2.50
C LEU A 48 -15.58 10.63 3.57
N GLU A 49 -16.16 11.76 3.18
CA GLU A 49 -16.93 12.64 4.07
C GLU A 49 -18.16 11.91 4.65
N ASN A 50 -18.81 11.04 3.87
CA ASN A 50 -19.93 10.23 4.35
C ASN A 50 -19.51 9.10 5.30
N ILE A 51 -18.34 8.47 5.09
CA ILE A 51 -17.83 7.39 5.93
C ILE A 51 -17.24 7.93 7.24
N ALA A 52 -16.61 9.11 7.20
CA ALA A 52 -15.81 9.62 8.29
C ALA A 52 -16.54 9.67 9.65
N PRO A 53 -17.79 10.15 9.78
CA PRO A 53 -18.48 10.23 11.07
C PRO A 53 -18.54 8.91 11.86
N GLY A 54 -18.61 7.78 11.18
CA GLY A 54 -18.66 6.45 11.80
C GLY A 54 -17.34 5.68 11.80
N TYR A 55 -16.24 6.26 11.31
CA TYR A 55 -14.99 5.54 11.12
C TYR A 55 -14.23 5.36 12.45
N PRO A 56 -13.74 4.15 12.79
CA PRO A 56 -13.26 3.85 14.14
C PRO A 56 -11.91 4.50 14.51
N VAL A 57 -11.18 5.02 13.53
CA VAL A 57 -9.82 5.57 13.69
C VAL A 57 -9.67 6.87 12.91
N ARG A 58 -8.61 7.63 13.15
CA ARG A 58 -8.31 8.85 12.38
C ARG A 58 -8.33 8.55 10.89
N LEU A 59 -9.12 9.31 10.13
CA LEU A 59 -9.26 9.18 8.68
C LEU A 59 -8.85 10.48 8.01
N VAL A 60 -7.82 10.41 7.16
CA VAL A 60 -7.27 11.57 6.46
C VAL A 60 -7.44 11.37 4.96
N HIS A 61 -7.81 12.43 4.23
CA HIS A 61 -7.80 12.45 2.77
C HIS A 61 -6.78 13.46 2.24
N LEU A 62 -5.83 12.97 1.44
CA LEU A 62 -4.79 13.76 0.79
C LEU A 62 -5.02 13.75 -0.72
N TRP A 63 -5.75 14.73 -1.22
CA TRP A 63 -5.99 14.87 -2.66
C TRP A 63 -4.87 15.67 -3.34
N GLN A 64 -4.49 15.28 -4.55
CA GLN A 64 -3.67 16.07 -5.46
C GLN A 64 -4.35 16.22 -6.82
N PRO A 65 -4.04 17.27 -7.61
CA PRO A 65 -4.58 17.42 -8.96
C PRO A 65 -4.28 16.20 -9.86
N ASP A 66 -5.18 15.91 -10.79
CA ASP A 66 -4.92 14.94 -11.86
C ASP A 66 -3.98 15.54 -12.90
N ASP A 67 -2.74 15.06 -12.93
CA ASP A 67 -1.69 15.49 -13.86
C ASP A 67 -0.83 14.28 -14.21
N GLY A 68 -1.52 13.28 -14.77
CA GLY A 68 -0.97 11.97 -15.07
C GLY A 68 -0.78 11.09 -13.83
N ALA A 69 -0.32 9.86 -14.06
CA ALA A 69 -0.08 8.91 -12.98
C ALA A 69 1.16 9.32 -12.18
N ARG A 70 0.93 9.82 -10.96
CA ARG A 70 1.95 10.34 -10.03
C ARG A 70 1.86 9.61 -8.69
N MET A 71 1.79 8.27 -8.78
CA MET A 71 1.69 7.39 -7.62
C MET A 71 2.83 7.56 -6.62
N SER A 72 4.07 7.82 -7.10
CA SER A 72 5.21 8.11 -6.23
C SER A 72 4.96 9.33 -5.34
N ARG A 73 4.45 10.42 -5.94
CA ARG A 73 4.10 11.65 -5.23
C ARG A 73 2.98 11.42 -4.22
N ALA A 74 1.92 10.73 -4.63
CA ALA A 74 0.80 10.38 -3.75
C ALA A 74 1.30 9.58 -2.52
N ARG A 75 2.11 8.54 -2.74
CA ARG A 75 2.70 7.75 -1.66
C ARG A 75 3.62 8.58 -0.76
N ASN A 76 4.42 9.47 -1.32
CA ASN A 76 5.29 10.35 -0.54
C ASN A 76 4.52 11.33 0.34
N ARG A 77 3.43 11.91 -0.14
CA ARG A 77 2.55 12.75 0.70
C ARG A 77 1.98 11.96 1.88
N ALA A 78 1.59 10.71 1.67
CA ALA A 78 1.16 9.83 2.77
C ALA A 78 2.29 9.53 3.76
N ILE A 79 3.54 9.30 3.30
CA ILE A 79 4.71 9.09 4.17
C ILE A 79 4.98 10.34 5.01
N ALA A 80 4.96 11.52 4.39
CA ALA A 80 5.18 12.79 5.07
C ALA A 80 4.11 13.05 6.14
N ALA A 81 2.82 12.87 5.78
CA ALA A 81 1.68 13.08 6.67
C ALA A 81 1.51 12.02 7.78
N ALA A 82 2.09 10.83 7.60
CA ALA A 82 1.95 9.73 8.56
C ALA A 82 2.55 10.06 9.92
N ARG A 83 1.82 9.68 10.97
CA ARG A 83 2.19 9.86 12.38
C ARG A 83 2.57 8.54 13.07
N GLY A 84 2.30 7.41 12.43
CA GLY A 84 2.72 6.09 12.88
C GLY A 84 4.22 5.85 12.69
N ASP A 85 4.75 4.96 13.53
CA ASP A 85 6.16 4.56 13.48
C ASP A 85 6.40 3.55 12.34
N TYR A 86 5.32 2.85 11.94
CA TYR A 86 5.30 1.84 10.89
C TYR A 86 4.20 2.17 9.89
N LEU A 87 4.52 2.12 8.59
CA LEU A 87 3.61 2.49 7.51
C LEU A 87 3.32 1.26 6.65
N ILE A 88 2.04 0.90 6.51
CA ILE A 88 1.57 -0.10 5.55
C ILE A 88 1.04 0.64 4.32
N LEU A 89 1.58 0.34 3.15
CA LEU A 89 1.13 0.79 1.85
C LEU A 89 0.15 -0.25 1.29
N LEU A 90 -1.06 0.20 0.96
CA LEU A 90 -2.15 -0.61 0.45
C LEU A 90 -2.77 0.07 -0.78
N ASP A 91 -3.03 -0.68 -1.84
CA ASP A 91 -3.75 -0.12 -3.00
C ASP A 91 -5.26 -0.04 -2.71
N GLY A 92 -5.97 0.94 -3.30
CA GLY A 92 -7.39 1.21 -3.10
C GLY A 92 -8.35 0.15 -3.64
N ASP A 93 -7.81 -0.91 -4.25
CA ASP A 93 -8.50 -2.10 -4.74
C ASP A 93 -8.07 -3.39 -4.00
N MET A 94 -7.36 -3.25 -2.88
CA MET A 94 -6.87 -4.34 -2.05
C MET A 94 -7.68 -4.46 -0.75
N VAL A 95 -8.65 -5.37 -0.74
CA VAL A 95 -9.50 -5.63 0.44
C VAL A 95 -8.72 -6.48 1.44
N ALA A 96 -8.43 -5.92 2.61
CA ALA A 96 -7.66 -6.58 3.66
C ALA A 96 -8.44 -7.69 4.37
N GLU A 97 -7.78 -8.80 4.70
CA GLU A 97 -8.33 -9.82 5.59
C GLU A 97 -8.38 -9.30 7.05
N ARG A 98 -9.24 -9.87 7.90
CA ARG A 98 -9.50 -9.40 9.28
C ARG A 98 -8.26 -9.26 10.17
N HIS A 99 -7.22 -10.04 9.94
CA HIS A 99 -5.98 -10.00 10.73
C HIS A 99 -4.83 -9.28 10.02
N PHE A 100 -5.10 -8.53 8.96
CA PHE A 100 -4.07 -7.91 8.13
C PHE A 100 -3.14 -6.97 8.90
N VAL A 101 -3.68 -6.05 9.70
CA VAL A 101 -2.88 -5.10 10.49
C VAL A 101 -2.12 -5.83 11.60
N ALA A 102 -2.79 -6.72 12.33
CA ALA A 102 -2.18 -7.53 13.39
C ALA A 102 -1.01 -8.40 12.87
N ASP A 103 -1.17 -8.95 11.67
CA ASP A 103 -0.13 -9.74 11.02
C ASP A 103 1.07 -8.87 10.61
N HIS A 104 0.84 -7.68 10.04
CA HIS A 104 1.94 -6.74 9.78
C HIS A 104 2.65 -6.32 11.07
N HIS A 105 1.90 -6.10 12.15
CA HIS A 105 2.46 -5.78 13.46
C HIS A 105 3.38 -6.90 13.95
N ALA A 106 2.90 -8.14 13.96
CA ALA A 106 3.66 -9.31 14.42
C ALA A 106 4.90 -9.62 13.56
N PHE A 107 4.96 -9.11 12.32
CA PHE A 107 6.09 -9.32 11.41
C PHE A 107 7.02 -8.12 11.28
N ALA A 108 6.69 -6.97 11.85
CA ALA A 108 7.58 -5.83 11.81
C ALA A 108 8.89 -6.16 12.53
N ARG A 109 10.00 -5.85 11.86
CA ARG A 109 11.36 -6.06 12.36
C ARG A 109 12.22 -4.92 11.87
N ARG A 110 12.94 -4.22 12.77
CA ARG A 110 13.90 -3.18 12.37
C ARG A 110 14.98 -3.77 11.46
N GLY A 111 15.45 -2.96 10.51
CA GLY A 111 16.36 -3.42 9.45
C GLY A 111 15.67 -4.26 8.37
N CYS A 112 14.33 -4.38 8.40
CA CYS A 112 13.56 -5.08 7.38
C CYS A 112 12.36 -4.26 6.91
N PHE A 113 12.00 -4.46 5.64
CA PHE A 113 10.68 -4.13 5.13
C PHE A 113 9.92 -5.40 4.77
N VAL A 114 8.60 -5.30 4.75
CA VAL A 114 7.69 -6.43 4.54
C VAL A 114 7.00 -6.28 3.19
N GLN A 115 6.80 -7.41 2.52
CA GLN A 115 5.91 -7.50 1.37
C GLN A 115 4.96 -8.66 1.56
N GLY A 116 3.66 -8.36 1.61
CA GLY A 116 2.61 -9.36 1.69
C GLY A 116 2.21 -9.95 0.35
N SER A 117 1.36 -10.98 0.43
CA SER A 117 0.79 -11.64 -0.73
C SER A 117 -0.56 -11.04 -1.12
N ARG A 118 -1.05 -11.41 -2.31
CA ARG A 118 -2.39 -11.04 -2.78
C ARG A 118 -3.08 -12.19 -3.47
N VAL A 119 -4.38 -12.32 -3.22
CA VAL A 119 -5.31 -13.15 -3.99
C VAL A 119 -5.82 -12.29 -5.14
N LEU A 120 -5.81 -12.80 -6.37
CA LEU A 120 -6.39 -12.08 -7.50
C LEU A 120 -7.81 -12.60 -7.72
N THR A 121 -8.78 -11.70 -7.83
CA THR A 121 -10.13 -12.06 -8.25
C THR A 121 -10.28 -11.96 -9.76
N ASP A 122 -11.36 -12.55 -10.29
CA ASP A 122 -11.87 -12.25 -11.62
C ASP A 122 -12.95 -11.15 -11.59
N ALA A 123 -13.42 -10.75 -12.77
CA ALA A 123 -14.46 -9.73 -12.90
C ALA A 123 -15.78 -10.14 -12.22
N GLY A 124 -16.13 -11.43 -12.23
CA GLY A 124 -17.39 -11.93 -11.68
C GLY A 124 -17.41 -11.91 -10.15
N LEU A 125 -16.32 -12.32 -9.51
CA LEU A 125 -16.19 -12.22 -8.06
C LEU A 125 -16.07 -10.77 -7.61
N THR A 126 -15.34 -9.92 -8.35
CA THR A 126 -15.25 -8.48 -8.03
C THR A 126 -16.62 -7.81 -8.03
N ARG A 127 -17.44 -8.08 -9.06
CA ARG A 127 -18.81 -7.57 -9.12
C ARG A 127 -19.62 -7.95 -7.87
N ARG A 128 -19.61 -9.24 -7.49
CA ARG A 128 -20.32 -9.71 -6.29
C ARG A 128 -19.79 -9.09 -5.00
N MET A 129 -18.48 -8.88 -4.89
CA MET A 129 -17.89 -8.20 -3.72
C MET A 129 -18.33 -6.74 -3.62
N LEU A 130 -18.52 -6.05 -4.76
CA LEU A 130 -18.96 -4.66 -4.79
C LEU A 130 -20.48 -4.49 -4.62
N GLU A 131 -21.28 -5.40 -5.19
CA GLU A 131 -22.74 -5.26 -5.27
C GLU A 131 -23.50 -6.05 -4.19
N GLU A 132 -23.00 -7.22 -3.81
CA GLU A 132 -23.72 -8.18 -2.95
C GLU A 132 -23.12 -8.30 -1.54
N ALA A 133 -22.08 -7.53 -1.22
CA ALA A 133 -21.37 -7.55 0.07
C ALA A 133 -20.97 -8.97 0.54
N VAL A 134 -20.48 -9.80 -0.39
CA VAL A 134 -20.08 -11.17 -0.06
C VAL A 134 -18.85 -11.22 0.86
N PRO A 135 -18.72 -12.24 1.73
CA PRO A 135 -17.52 -12.42 2.55
C PRO A 135 -16.24 -12.52 1.72
N MET A 136 -15.10 -12.25 2.38
CA MET A 136 -13.78 -12.43 1.78
C MET A 136 -13.61 -13.85 1.20
N PRO A 137 -13.04 -13.99 0.00
CA PRO A 137 -12.94 -15.28 -0.66
C PRO A 137 -11.99 -16.24 0.09
N GLY A 138 -12.48 -17.46 0.33
CA GLY A 138 -11.71 -18.55 0.92
C GLY A 138 -11.05 -19.44 -0.13
N PHE A 139 -10.32 -20.46 0.32
CA PHE A 139 -9.56 -21.38 -0.56
C PHE A 139 -10.42 -22.05 -1.64
N LEU A 140 -11.68 -22.37 -1.34
CA LEU A 140 -12.60 -23.05 -2.25
C LEU A 140 -13.46 -22.09 -3.09
N SER A 141 -13.34 -20.77 -2.89
CA SER A 141 -14.13 -19.78 -3.64
C SER A 141 -13.89 -19.88 -5.15
N ARG A 142 -14.93 -19.64 -5.95
CA ARG A 142 -14.80 -19.48 -7.41
C ARG A 142 -14.33 -18.07 -7.74
N GLY A 143 -13.64 -17.92 -8.87
CA GLY A 143 -13.18 -16.62 -9.37
C GLY A 143 -11.97 -16.04 -8.64
N ILE A 144 -11.11 -16.90 -8.08
CA ILE A 144 -9.82 -16.51 -7.51
C ILE A 144 -8.65 -17.26 -8.16
N GLU A 145 -7.52 -16.58 -8.29
CA GLU A 145 -6.23 -17.18 -8.59
C GLU A 145 -5.36 -17.30 -7.33
N ARG A 146 -4.33 -18.16 -7.40
CA ARG A 146 -3.33 -18.32 -6.33
C ARG A 146 -3.96 -18.66 -4.97
N ARG A 147 -4.94 -19.56 -4.96
CA ARG A 147 -5.74 -20.00 -3.80
C ARG A 147 -4.98 -20.14 -2.48
N ARG A 148 -3.74 -20.61 -2.49
CA ARG A 148 -2.87 -20.66 -1.29
C ARG A 148 -2.71 -19.32 -0.55
N HIS A 149 -2.92 -18.18 -1.23
CA HIS A 149 -2.87 -16.84 -0.63
C HIS A 149 -4.16 -16.49 0.14
N THR A 150 -5.16 -17.39 0.22
CA THR A 150 -6.30 -17.26 1.15
C THR A 150 -6.06 -17.99 2.47
N LEU A 151 -4.98 -18.78 2.58
CA LEU A 151 -4.68 -19.58 3.76
C LEU A 151 -3.86 -18.74 4.75
N ARG A 152 -4.45 -18.42 5.91
CA ARG A 152 -3.76 -17.77 7.01
C ARG A 152 -3.19 -18.83 7.97
N LEU A 153 -1.87 -18.93 8.02
CA LEU A 153 -1.11 -19.87 8.86
C LEU A 153 0.05 -19.12 9.53
N PRO A 154 -0.19 -18.36 10.62
CA PRO A 154 0.79 -17.42 11.18
C PRO A 154 2.10 -18.09 11.64
N ALA A 155 2.02 -19.31 12.20
CA ALA A 155 3.22 -20.06 12.61
C ALA A 155 4.11 -20.41 11.41
N LEU A 156 3.52 -20.88 10.31
CA LEU A 156 4.23 -21.17 9.07
C LEU A 156 4.79 -19.90 8.43
N ALA A 157 4.03 -18.80 8.50
CA ALA A 157 4.46 -17.50 8.01
C ALA A 157 5.75 -17.03 8.70
N GLN A 158 5.84 -17.17 10.03
CA GLN A 158 7.02 -16.75 10.81
C GLN A 158 8.27 -17.56 10.41
N TRP A 159 8.10 -18.87 10.22
CA TRP A 159 9.18 -19.75 9.76
C TRP A 159 9.64 -19.44 8.32
N TYR A 160 8.70 -19.08 7.44
CA TYR A 160 8.98 -18.81 6.03
C TYR A 160 9.61 -17.43 5.80
N ALA A 161 9.26 -16.42 6.59
CA ALA A 161 9.63 -15.01 6.38
C ALA A 161 11.09 -14.68 6.73
N ARG A 162 12.02 -15.42 6.11
CA ARG A 162 13.47 -15.22 6.20
C ARG A 162 13.86 -13.90 5.52
N PRO A 163 14.58 -12.99 6.22
CA PRO A 163 15.09 -11.78 5.61
C PRO A 163 16.04 -12.07 4.44
N GLY A 164 15.94 -11.31 3.35
CA GLY A 164 16.87 -11.42 2.22
C GLY A 164 16.78 -10.27 1.24
N THR A 165 17.67 -10.25 0.25
CA THR A 165 17.81 -9.16 -0.74
C THR A 165 17.17 -9.49 -2.10
N LYS A 166 16.31 -10.50 -2.15
CA LYS A 166 15.68 -10.95 -3.40
C LYS A 166 14.83 -9.83 -4.00
N GLN A 167 15.20 -9.42 -5.22
CA GLN A 167 14.58 -8.29 -5.92
C GLN A 167 13.42 -8.67 -6.85
N ARG A 168 13.26 -9.97 -7.15
CA ARG A 168 12.20 -10.44 -8.06
C ARG A 168 10.83 -10.39 -7.41
N GLY A 169 9.85 -9.83 -8.12
CA GLY A 169 8.43 -9.89 -7.77
C GLY A 169 8.00 -8.91 -6.68
N ILE A 170 8.72 -7.79 -6.56
CA ILE A 170 8.37 -6.70 -5.65
C ILE A 170 7.12 -5.99 -6.16
N LYS A 171 6.21 -5.67 -5.24
CA LYS A 171 4.90 -5.04 -5.49
C LYS A 171 4.49 -4.19 -4.30
N SER A 172 4.28 -2.90 -4.51
CA SER A 172 3.88 -1.91 -3.49
C SER A 172 2.46 -2.08 -2.94
N CYS A 173 1.60 -2.86 -3.59
CA CYS A 173 0.18 -3.05 -3.23
C CYS A 173 -0.11 -3.62 -1.82
N ASN A 174 0.92 -4.16 -1.16
CA ASN A 174 0.86 -4.70 0.20
C ASN A 174 2.31 -4.73 0.72
N MET A 175 2.84 -3.56 1.07
CA MET A 175 4.19 -3.41 1.60
C MET A 175 4.17 -2.63 2.90
N ALA A 176 5.12 -2.90 3.79
CA ALA A 176 5.22 -2.15 5.03
C ALA A 176 6.66 -1.86 5.41
N PHE A 177 6.89 -0.66 5.93
CA PHE A 177 8.20 -0.12 6.27
C PHE A 177 8.14 0.62 7.60
N TRP A 178 9.27 0.69 8.29
CA TRP A 178 9.45 1.71 9.31
C TRP A 178 9.45 3.08 8.65
N ARG A 179 8.76 4.04 9.26
CA ARG A 179 8.67 5.39 8.71
C ARG A 179 10.06 6.02 8.57
N ASP A 180 10.93 5.85 9.55
CA ASP A 180 12.30 6.36 9.50
C ASP A 180 13.12 5.76 8.36
N ASP A 181 12.87 4.50 8.00
CA ASP A 181 13.53 3.87 6.84
C ASP A 181 13.07 4.54 5.54
N LEU A 182 11.76 4.80 5.38
CA LEU A 182 11.26 5.55 4.22
C LEU A 182 11.82 6.97 4.16
N LEU A 183 11.88 7.67 5.30
CA LEU A 183 12.49 8.99 5.38
C LEU A 183 13.97 8.96 5.02
N ARG A 184 14.73 7.96 5.48
CA ARG A 184 16.15 7.77 5.16
C ARG A 184 16.39 7.53 3.66
N LEU A 185 15.47 6.83 3.00
CA LEU A 185 15.52 6.58 1.56
C LEU A 185 15.03 7.77 0.72
N ASN A 186 14.41 8.79 1.34
CA ASN A 186 13.65 9.85 0.69
C ASN A 186 12.35 9.35 -0.01
N GLY A 187 11.73 8.28 0.50
CA GLY A 187 10.47 7.77 -0.04
C GLY A 187 10.60 7.23 -1.47
N PHE A 188 9.52 7.28 -2.23
CA PHE A 188 9.46 6.92 -3.66
C PHE A 188 10.13 7.99 -4.52
N ASN A 189 10.74 7.58 -5.63
CA ASN A 189 11.38 8.52 -6.55
C ASN A 189 10.32 9.22 -7.42
N GLU A 190 10.14 10.53 -7.23
CA GLU A 190 9.13 11.34 -7.94
C GLU A 190 9.53 11.71 -9.36
N ALA A 191 10.78 11.48 -9.76
CA ALA A 191 11.17 11.56 -11.17
C ALA A 191 10.52 10.44 -12.00
N MET A 192 10.05 9.36 -11.35
CA MET A 192 9.32 8.28 -12.00
C MET A 192 7.86 8.70 -12.20
N THR A 193 7.46 8.88 -13.45
CA THR A 193 6.07 9.16 -13.85
C THR A 193 5.47 7.97 -14.59
N GLY A 194 4.15 7.92 -14.68
CA GLY A 194 3.49 6.77 -15.31
C GLY A 194 3.45 5.54 -14.42
N TRP A 195 3.41 4.36 -15.04
CA TRP A 195 3.15 3.11 -14.33
C TRP A 195 4.40 2.24 -14.16
N GLY A 196 4.65 1.82 -12.92
CA GLY A 196 5.56 0.73 -12.59
C GLY A 196 7.00 1.15 -12.34
N ARG A 197 7.72 0.20 -11.73
CA ARG A 197 9.13 0.27 -11.30
C ARG A 197 9.40 1.06 -10.03
N GLU A 198 8.48 1.90 -9.57
CA GLU A 198 8.65 2.71 -8.36
C GLU A 198 8.88 1.86 -7.10
N ASP A 199 8.20 0.71 -7.04
CA ASP A 199 8.35 -0.28 -5.97
C ASP A 199 9.71 -0.99 -5.99
N THR A 200 10.18 -1.30 -7.19
CA THR A 200 11.41 -2.01 -7.47
C THR A 200 12.60 -1.10 -7.18
N GLU A 201 12.53 0.16 -7.63
CA GLU A 201 13.56 1.18 -7.41
C GLU A 201 13.71 1.48 -5.91
N LEU A 202 12.61 1.71 -5.19
CA LEU A 202 12.62 1.92 -3.74
C LEU A 202 13.26 0.74 -3.00
N ALA A 203 12.90 -0.49 -3.39
CA ALA A 203 13.45 -1.68 -2.74
C ALA A 203 14.94 -1.88 -3.04
N ILE A 204 15.41 -1.55 -4.25
CA ILE A 204 16.84 -1.56 -4.58
C ILE A 204 17.59 -0.58 -3.67
N ARG A 205 17.09 0.66 -3.55
CA ARG A 205 17.66 1.64 -2.61
C ARG A 205 17.65 1.12 -1.18
N ALA A 206 16.56 0.49 -0.73
CA ALA A 206 16.48 -0.14 0.58
C ALA A 206 17.57 -1.21 0.79
N PHE A 207 17.83 -2.06 -0.21
CA PHE A 207 18.91 -3.06 -0.15
C PHE A 207 20.30 -2.43 -0.08
N HIS A 208 20.59 -1.41 -0.89
CA HIS A 208 21.85 -0.66 -0.80
C HIS A 208 22.03 0.00 0.58
N ALA A 209 20.92 0.40 1.20
CA ALA A 209 20.87 0.98 2.53
C ALA A 209 21.00 -0.05 3.67
N GLY A 210 21.20 -1.33 3.35
CA GLY A 210 21.35 -2.43 4.33
C GLY A 210 20.03 -3.03 4.84
N LEU A 211 18.87 -2.64 4.29
CA LEU A 211 17.59 -3.24 4.66
C LEU A 211 17.40 -4.60 3.99
N LEU A 212 16.61 -5.45 4.62
CA LEU A 212 16.26 -6.77 4.10
C LEU A 212 14.76 -6.87 3.86
N ARG A 213 14.36 -7.63 2.84
CA ARG A 213 12.95 -7.91 2.55
C ARG A 213 12.51 -9.17 3.28
N ARG A 214 11.34 -9.12 3.92
CA ARG A 214 10.63 -10.29 4.45
C ARG A 214 9.37 -10.51 3.62
N GLU A 215 9.25 -11.68 3.01
CA GLU A 215 8.05 -12.09 2.29
C GLU A 215 7.01 -12.63 3.28
N LEU A 216 5.91 -11.90 3.43
CA LEU A 216 4.81 -12.24 4.33
C LEU A 216 3.79 -13.12 3.60
N ARG A 217 4.10 -14.41 3.54
CA ARG A 217 3.20 -15.45 3.01
C ARG A 217 2.41 -16.07 4.15
N PHE A 218 1.17 -16.46 3.89
CA PHE A 218 0.26 -17.05 4.88
C PHE A 218 -0.12 -16.13 6.04
N SER A 219 0.13 -14.83 5.91
CA SER A 219 -0.27 -13.77 6.84
C SER A 219 -0.43 -12.46 6.06
N ALA A 220 -1.07 -11.47 6.68
CA ALA A 220 -1.38 -10.17 6.08
C ALA A 220 -1.98 -10.31 4.68
N LEU A 221 -3.01 -11.14 4.59
CA LEU A 221 -3.66 -11.49 3.33
C LEU A 221 -4.54 -10.33 2.87
N ALA A 222 -4.57 -10.12 1.56
CA ALA A 222 -5.45 -9.16 0.92
C ALA A 222 -5.93 -9.69 -0.43
N THR A 223 -7.15 -9.30 -0.78
CA THR A 223 -7.80 -9.66 -2.04
C THR A 223 -7.76 -8.46 -2.97
N HIS A 224 -7.12 -8.62 -4.12
CA HIS A 224 -7.05 -7.62 -5.17
C HIS A 224 -8.29 -7.75 -6.04
N LEU A 225 -9.09 -6.68 -6.11
CA LEU A 225 -10.24 -6.59 -6.98
C LEU A 225 -9.78 -6.55 -8.44
N TYR A 226 -10.47 -7.27 -9.31
CA TYR A 226 -10.13 -7.34 -10.72
C TYR A 226 -10.38 -5.99 -11.38
N HIS A 227 -9.36 -5.47 -12.05
CA HIS A 227 -9.51 -4.40 -13.02
C HIS A 227 -8.67 -4.72 -14.26
N PRO A 228 -9.03 -4.16 -15.43
CA PRO A 228 -8.19 -4.25 -16.62
C PRO A 228 -6.81 -3.66 -16.32
N THR A 229 -5.78 -4.49 -16.41
CA THR A 229 -4.39 -4.06 -16.23
C THR A 229 -3.76 -3.75 -17.57
N ARG A 230 -3.03 -2.64 -17.68
CA ARG A 230 -2.08 -2.42 -18.77
C ARG A 230 -0.81 -3.25 -18.50
N LYS A 231 -0.87 -4.56 -18.73
CA LYS A 231 0.29 -5.45 -18.56
C LYS A 231 1.29 -5.16 -19.67
N HIS A 232 2.57 -5.03 -19.29
CA HIS A 232 3.73 -4.85 -20.16
C HIS A 232 3.71 -3.56 -20.97
N VAL A 233 4.18 -2.47 -20.35
CA VAL A 233 4.75 -1.35 -21.11
C VAL A 233 6.10 -1.82 -21.65
N VAL A 234 6.19 -2.08 -22.95
CA VAL A 234 7.48 -2.30 -23.63
C VAL A 234 8.21 -0.96 -23.65
N GLY A 235 9.45 -0.93 -23.16
CA GLY A 235 10.23 0.32 -23.05
C GLY A 235 9.69 1.25 -21.96
N ASN A 236 9.57 0.77 -20.73
CA ASN A 236 9.13 1.62 -19.62
C ASN A 236 10.21 2.70 -19.38
N PRO A 237 9.87 4.01 -19.44
CA PRO A 237 10.85 5.08 -19.24
C PRO A 237 11.54 5.01 -17.87
N ASN A 238 10.85 4.42 -16.88
CA ASN A 238 11.37 4.24 -15.53
C ASN A 238 12.45 3.16 -15.41
N ASP A 239 12.66 2.33 -16.45
CA ASP A 239 13.73 1.33 -16.46
C ASP A 239 15.11 2.01 -16.37
N LEU A 240 15.30 3.18 -17.00
CA LEU A 240 16.55 3.95 -16.94
C LEU A 240 16.88 4.40 -15.51
N ILE A 241 15.87 4.80 -14.74
CA ILE A 241 16.03 5.23 -13.35
C ILE A 241 16.40 4.03 -12.46
N VAL A 242 15.78 2.87 -12.69
CA VAL A 242 16.12 1.62 -11.98
C VAL A 242 17.57 1.22 -12.28
N ASP A 243 17.98 1.30 -13.53
CA ASP A 243 19.32 0.91 -13.97
C ASP A 243 20.39 1.86 -13.42
N ASP A 244 20.14 3.18 -13.41
CA ASP A 244 21.03 4.17 -12.77
C ASP A 244 21.17 3.90 -11.26
N THR A 245 20.05 3.63 -10.59
CA THR A 245 20.01 3.29 -9.16
C THR A 245 20.90 2.09 -8.85
N ARG A 246 20.83 1.03 -9.68
CA ARG A 246 21.67 -0.16 -9.57
C ARG A 246 23.14 0.16 -9.82
N ALA A 247 23.43 0.82 -10.93
CA ALA A 247 24.80 1.06 -11.40
C ALA A 247 25.58 1.92 -10.40
N ARG A 248 24.93 2.91 -9.80
CA ARG A 248 25.56 3.86 -8.87
C ARG A 248 25.42 3.49 -7.40
N GLY A 249 24.71 2.41 -7.08
CA GLY A 249 24.48 2.00 -5.69
C GLY A 249 23.69 3.04 -4.90
N LEU A 250 22.74 3.73 -5.53
CA LEU A 250 22.02 4.82 -4.87
C LEU A 250 21.22 4.30 -3.67
N VAL A 251 21.26 5.05 -2.57
CA VAL A 251 20.52 4.76 -1.32
C VAL A 251 19.35 5.72 -1.15
N ARG A 252 19.45 6.94 -1.70
CA ARG A 252 18.48 8.01 -1.55
C ARG A 252 18.19 8.60 -2.92
N CYS A 253 16.92 8.86 -3.24
CA CYS A 253 16.54 9.59 -4.44
C CYS A 253 16.60 11.11 -4.19
N GLU A 254 16.77 11.90 -5.25
CA GLU A 254 16.80 13.37 -5.16
C GLU A 254 15.40 13.95 -4.96
N GLN A 255 14.44 13.54 -5.80
CA GLN A 255 13.05 13.97 -5.72
C GLN A 255 12.22 12.92 -4.97
N GLY A 256 11.70 13.28 -3.81
CA GLY A 256 11.07 12.33 -2.90
C GLY A 256 10.31 13.00 -1.75
N VAL A 257 10.14 12.27 -0.65
CA VAL A 257 9.32 12.69 0.51
C VAL A 257 9.71 14.03 1.13
N ASP A 258 10.99 14.42 1.07
CA ASP A 258 11.49 15.69 1.59
C ASP A 258 10.70 16.90 1.06
N GLY A 259 10.28 16.85 -0.21
CA GLY A 259 9.50 17.90 -0.86
C GLY A 259 8.12 18.15 -0.24
N HIS A 260 7.63 17.22 0.59
CA HIS A 260 6.30 17.28 1.22
C HIS A 260 6.35 17.43 2.74
N LEU A 261 7.53 17.37 3.36
CA LEU A 261 7.64 17.46 4.84
C LEU A 261 7.14 18.80 5.38
N ALA A 262 7.38 19.90 4.65
CA ALA A 262 6.88 21.21 5.01
C ALA A 262 5.35 21.32 4.88
N GLU A 263 4.76 20.69 3.85
CA GLU A 263 3.30 20.64 3.64
C GLU A 263 2.60 20.02 4.86
N PHE A 264 3.19 19.00 5.46
CA PHE A 264 2.62 18.25 6.59
C PHE A 264 3.34 18.48 7.92
N ALA A 265 4.03 19.61 8.06
CA ALA A 265 4.58 20.05 9.35
C ALA A 265 3.46 20.22 10.39
N GLN A 266 2.27 20.66 9.93
CA GLN A 266 1.03 20.55 10.67
C GLN A 266 0.28 19.29 10.24
N PRO A 267 -0.26 18.50 11.18
CA PRO A 267 -1.02 17.31 10.83
C PRO A 267 -2.24 17.68 9.99
N PRO A 268 -2.54 16.93 8.91
CA PRO A 268 -3.77 17.15 8.14
C PRO A 268 -5.02 16.94 9.01
N ALA A 269 -6.14 17.54 8.63
CA ALA A 269 -7.38 17.39 9.37
C ALA A 269 -7.82 15.91 9.44
N ASP A 270 -8.31 15.50 10.61
CA ASP A 270 -9.11 14.27 10.72
C ASP A 270 -10.48 14.57 10.11
N LEU A 271 -10.96 13.75 9.18
CA LEU A 271 -12.26 13.93 8.54
C LEU A 271 -13.42 13.61 9.50
N ARG A 272 -13.14 12.90 10.59
CA ARG A 272 -14.14 12.61 11.60
C ARG A 272 -14.57 13.90 12.30
N PRO A 273 -15.85 14.05 12.69
CA PRO A 273 -16.28 15.15 13.53
C PRO A 273 -15.54 15.09 14.87
N GLY A 274 -15.10 16.25 15.35
CA GLY A 274 -14.41 16.41 16.63
C GLY A 274 -15.31 16.26 17.85
#